data_AF-A0A842XSY5-F1
#
_entry.id   AF-A0A842XSY5-F1
#
_cell.length_a   1.000
_cell.length_b   1.000
_cell.length_c   1.000
_cell.angle_alpha   90.00
_cell.angle_beta   90.00
_cell.angle_gamma   90.00
#
_symmetry.space_group_name_H-M   'P 1'
#
loop_
_entity.id
_entity.type
_entity.pdbx_description
1 polymer ?
#
loop_
_entity_poly.entity_id
_entity_poly.type
_entity_poly.pdbx_seq_one_letter_code
_entity_poly.pdbx_strand_id
1 'polypeptide(L)'
;MSRHTYDGWDARMVSMLSSGTSLSNDVLFGNVYLVEERRPKLSYELFEHALSSGCNGMIMTREFPKKLLTEKELDSCKLIWLTNLVGDGRVNPTAIGILMSQVRSFIENQPKSVVMIDGLEYMISLNTYDRMLQFMHQLRDLVVTNESILVVPMDPRTVTERELALLERNLEVLVPRVDAELTEEPMINAATGEIRLLNVGHR
;
A
#
# COMPACT_ATOMS: atom_id res chain seq x y z
N MET A 1 16.29 -12.65 45.25
CA MET A 1 16.75 -11.75 44.16
C MET A 1 16.85 -12.58 42.89
N SER A 2 15.78 -12.60 42.09
CA SER A 2 15.72 -13.35 40.83
C SER A 2 15.78 -12.35 39.68
N ARG A 3 16.79 -12.49 38.82
CA ARG A 3 16.90 -11.76 37.56
C ARG A 3 15.93 -12.40 36.57
N HIS A 4 14.89 -11.69 36.16
CA HIS A 4 14.11 -12.04 34.98
C HIS A 4 14.72 -11.31 33.78
N THR A 5 15.52 -12.04 33.01
CA THR A 5 15.96 -11.64 31.67
C THR A 5 14.81 -11.89 30.71
N TYR A 6 14.20 -10.82 30.20
CA TYR A 6 13.36 -10.87 29.02
C TYR A 6 14.28 -11.08 27.82
N ASP A 7 14.39 -12.32 27.37
CA ASP A 7 15.08 -12.67 26.12
C ASP A 7 14.07 -13.39 25.24
N GLY A 8 13.29 -12.59 24.51
CA GLY A 8 12.21 -13.02 23.62
C GLY A 8 12.33 -12.31 22.29
N TRP A 9 13.54 -12.31 21.72
CA TRP A 9 13.74 -11.94 20.33
C TRP A 9 13.32 -13.15 19.48
N ASP A 10 12.14 -13.06 18.88
CA ASP A 10 11.58 -14.12 18.05
C ASP A 10 12.54 -14.46 16.90
N ALA A 11 12.80 -15.74 16.66
CA ALA A 11 13.77 -16.23 15.67
C ALA A 11 13.46 -15.73 14.25
N ARG A 12 12.19 -15.36 14.00
CA ARG A 12 11.73 -14.72 12.75
C ARG A 12 12.27 -13.31 12.57
N MET A 13 12.36 -12.51 13.65
CA MET A 13 12.92 -11.15 13.59
C MET A 13 14.43 -11.16 13.33
N VAL A 14 15.15 -12.11 13.92
CA VAL A 14 16.60 -12.24 13.73
C VAL A 14 16.95 -12.66 12.29
N SER A 15 16.09 -13.47 11.66
CA SER A 15 16.21 -13.85 10.25
C SER A 15 15.99 -12.66 9.29
N MET A 16 15.12 -11.71 9.65
CA MET A 16 14.84 -10.52 8.83
C MET A 16 15.99 -9.50 8.82
N LEU A 17 16.74 -9.40 9.93
CA LEU A 17 17.85 -8.43 10.05
C LEU A 17 19.17 -8.92 9.44
N SER A 18 19.27 -10.20 9.10
CA SER A 18 20.52 -10.83 8.65
C SER A 18 20.56 -11.19 7.16
N SER A 19 19.48 -10.93 6.41
CA SER A 19 19.43 -11.15 4.97
C SER A 19 19.15 -9.84 4.26
N GLY A 20 20.04 -9.43 3.35
CA GLY A 20 19.75 -8.35 2.41
C GLY A 20 18.43 -8.64 1.72
N THR A 21 17.42 -7.84 2.02
CA THR A 21 16.00 -8.23 2.04
C THR A 21 15.57 -8.89 0.74
N SER A 22 15.33 -10.20 0.72
CA SER A 22 14.39 -10.78 -0.23
C SER A 22 13.00 -10.42 0.29
N LEU A 23 12.19 -9.71 -0.51
CA LEU A 23 10.80 -9.40 -0.12
C LEU A 23 10.07 -10.73 0.10
N SER A 24 9.78 -11.06 1.35
CA SER A 24 8.57 -11.83 1.63
C SER A 24 7.41 -10.88 1.37
N ASN A 25 6.50 -11.19 0.45
CA ASN A 25 5.24 -10.44 0.24
C ASN A 25 4.27 -10.53 1.44
N ASP A 26 4.81 -10.80 2.63
CA ASP A 26 4.08 -11.03 3.85
C ASP A 26 3.80 -9.68 4.52
N VAL A 27 2.55 -9.25 4.42
CA VAL A 27 2.02 -8.19 5.28
C VAL A 27 1.69 -8.77 6.65
N LEU A 28 2.03 -8.02 7.69
CA LEU A 28 1.83 -8.40 9.09
C LEU A 28 0.58 -7.72 9.64
N PHE A 29 -0.21 -8.48 10.41
CA PHE A 29 -1.37 -7.94 11.12
C PHE A 29 -0.95 -6.89 12.15
N GLY A 30 -1.76 -5.85 12.30
CA GLY A 30 -1.48 -4.71 13.17
C GLY A 30 -0.54 -3.67 12.55
N ASN A 31 -0.10 -3.85 11.30
CA ASN A 31 0.81 -2.93 10.63
C ASN A 31 0.10 -1.98 9.67
N VAL A 32 0.70 -0.81 9.52
CA VAL A 32 0.33 0.20 8.53
C VAL A 32 1.53 0.44 7.62
N TYR A 33 1.34 0.19 6.33
CA TYR A 33 2.37 0.29 5.30
C TYR A 33 2.15 1.55 4.45
N LEU A 34 3.17 2.40 4.39
CA LEU A 34 3.27 3.46 3.39
C LEU A 34 4.14 2.93 2.25
N VAL A 35 3.56 2.75 1.07
CA VAL A 35 4.29 2.22 -0.09
C VAL A 35 4.64 3.39 -0.99
N GLU A 36 5.93 3.72 -1.07
CA GLU A 36 6.43 4.81 -1.90
C GLU A 36 6.50 4.38 -3.37
N GLU A 37 5.44 4.68 -4.12
CA GLU A 37 5.34 4.28 -5.52
C GLU A 37 4.47 5.22 -6.35
N ARG A 38 4.85 5.43 -7.62
CA ARG A 38 4.08 6.29 -8.54
C ARG A 38 2.80 5.62 -9.04
N ARG A 39 2.87 4.31 -9.27
CA ARG A 39 1.72 3.48 -9.62
C ARG A 39 1.60 2.43 -8.53
N PRO A 40 0.39 2.15 -8.01
CA PRO A 40 0.20 1.34 -6.81
C PRO A 40 0.44 -0.17 -7.02
N LYS A 41 1.45 -0.58 -7.78
CA LYS A 41 1.63 -1.97 -8.20
C LYS A 41 1.89 -2.88 -7.00
N LEU A 42 2.88 -2.52 -6.16
CA LEU A 42 3.22 -3.31 -4.99
C LEU A 42 2.07 -3.26 -3.96
N SER A 43 1.41 -2.11 -3.80
CA SER A 43 0.27 -1.99 -2.89
C SER A 43 -0.88 -2.94 -3.26
N TYR A 44 -1.24 -3.03 -4.55
CA TYR A 44 -2.26 -3.98 -4.99
C TYR A 44 -1.80 -5.44 -4.83
N GLU A 45 -0.52 -5.76 -5.08
CA GLU A 45 0.03 -7.11 -4.86
C GLU A 45 -0.04 -7.53 -3.38
N LEU A 46 0.35 -6.64 -2.46
CA LEU A 46 0.25 -6.88 -1.01
C LEU A 46 -1.21 -7.06 -0.56
N PHE A 47 -2.11 -6.25 -1.13
CA PHE A 47 -3.53 -6.32 -0.84
C PHE A 47 -4.16 -7.64 -1.34
N GLU A 48 -3.89 -8.04 -2.59
CA GLU A 48 -4.34 -9.30 -3.17
C GLU A 48 -3.78 -10.52 -2.41
N HIS A 49 -2.52 -10.43 -1.95
CA HIS A 49 -1.94 -11.46 -1.09
C HIS A 49 -2.67 -11.58 0.26
N ALA A 50 -3.01 -10.46 0.90
CA ALA A 50 -3.80 -10.46 2.14
C ALA A 50 -5.20 -11.08 1.93
N LEU A 51 -5.85 -10.78 0.80
CA LEU A 51 -7.14 -11.38 0.42
C LEU A 51 -7.04 -12.90 0.26
N SER A 52 -6.06 -13.38 -0.51
CA SER A 52 -5.84 -14.82 -0.71
C SER A 52 -5.47 -15.56 0.58
N SER A 53 -4.91 -14.84 1.56
CA SER A 53 -4.64 -15.32 2.92
C SER A 53 -5.88 -15.32 3.85
N GLY A 54 -7.05 -14.96 3.31
CA GLY A 54 -8.33 -15.01 4.01
C GLY A 54 -8.76 -13.71 4.70
N CYS A 55 -8.12 -12.57 4.41
CA CYS A 55 -8.56 -11.28 4.92
C CYS A 55 -9.79 -10.76 4.18
N ASN A 56 -10.65 -10.04 4.90
CA ASN A 56 -11.69 -9.21 4.28
C ASN A 56 -11.06 -7.91 3.77
N GLY A 57 -11.37 -7.50 2.53
CA GLY A 57 -10.77 -6.31 1.93
C GLY A 57 -11.71 -5.11 1.77
N MET A 58 -11.16 -3.92 1.98
CA MET A 58 -11.77 -2.66 1.57
C MET A 58 -10.78 -1.77 0.84
N ILE A 59 -11.19 -1.15 -0.26
CA ILE A 59 -10.38 -0.18 -1.00
C ILE A 59 -11.14 1.15 -1.08
N MET A 60 -10.47 2.22 -0.67
CA MET A 60 -10.84 3.59 -1.02
C MET A 60 -9.98 4.01 -2.20
N THR A 61 -10.59 4.25 -3.36
CA THR A 61 -9.85 4.55 -4.59
C THR A 61 -10.45 5.72 -5.35
N ARG A 62 -9.63 6.41 -6.14
CA ARG A 62 -10.08 7.37 -7.16
C ARG A 62 -10.47 6.70 -8.47
N GLU A 63 -9.95 5.50 -8.71
CA GLU A 63 -10.22 4.74 -9.94
C GLU A 63 -11.70 4.33 -9.97
N PHE A 64 -12.28 4.34 -11.17
CA PHE A 64 -13.69 4.00 -11.30
C PHE A 64 -13.90 2.52 -10.95
N PRO A 65 -14.77 2.14 -9.99
CA PRO A 65 -14.85 0.76 -9.50
C PRO A 65 -15.06 -0.30 -10.59
N LYS A 66 -15.86 -0.02 -11.62
CA LYS A 66 -16.05 -0.99 -12.72
C LYS A 66 -14.77 -1.26 -13.50
N LYS A 67 -13.93 -0.24 -13.69
CA LYS A 67 -12.64 -0.40 -14.36
C LYS A 67 -11.71 -1.23 -13.47
N LEU A 68 -11.63 -0.91 -12.18
CA LEU A 68 -10.80 -1.64 -11.24
C LEU A 68 -11.16 -3.14 -11.17
N LEU A 69 -12.46 -3.46 -11.09
CA LEU A 69 -12.97 -4.84 -11.10
C LEU A 69 -12.72 -5.60 -12.42
N THR A 70 -12.44 -4.89 -13.52
CA THR A 70 -12.09 -5.53 -14.80
C THR A 70 -10.61 -5.90 -14.86
N GLU A 71 -9.76 -5.18 -14.11
CA GLU A 71 -8.31 -5.31 -14.15
C GLU A 71 -7.74 -6.15 -13.00
N LYS A 72 -8.53 -6.39 -11.95
CA LYS A 72 -8.09 -6.95 -10.66
C LYS A 72 -9.11 -7.93 -10.08
N GLU A 73 -8.64 -8.94 -9.37
CA GLU A 73 -9.47 -9.96 -8.72
C GLU A 73 -9.97 -9.44 -7.35
N LEU A 74 -10.99 -8.59 -7.36
CA LEU A 74 -11.49 -7.86 -6.18
C LEU A 74 -12.97 -8.10 -5.90
N ASP A 75 -13.55 -9.18 -6.41
CA ASP A 75 -15.00 -9.41 -6.44
C ASP A 75 -15.68 -9.42 -5.06
N SER A 76 -14.94 -9.74 -3.99
CA SER A 76 -15.44 -9.76 -2.61
C SER A 76 -15.06 -8.52 -1.78
N CYS A 77 -14.36 -7.55 -2.37
CA CYS A 77 -13.93 -6.35 -1.67
C CYS A 77 -15.00 -5.28 -1.57
N LYS A 78 -15.06 -4.62 -0.42
CA LYS A 78 -15.83 -3.37 -0.29
C LYS A 78 -15.08 -2.25 -1.02
N LEU A 79 -15.69 -1.67 -2.05
CA LEU A 79 -15.11 -0.55 -2.79
C LEU A 79 -15.79 0.76 -2.43
N ILE A 80 -14.99 1.77 -2.11
CA ILE A 80 -15.43 3.16 -1.92
C ILE A 80 -14.76 4.00 -2.99
N TRP A 81 -15.58 4.64 -3.82
CA TRP A 81 -15.11 5.55 -4.85
C TRP A 81 -15.02 6.97 -4.30
N LEU A 82 -13.81 7.53 -4.29
CA LEU A 82 -13.52 8.90 -3.90
C LEU A 82 -13.92 9.85 -5.04
N THR A 83 -15.12 10.43 -4.94
CA THR A 83 -15.69 11.25 -6.00
C THR A 83 -16.67 12.29 -5.47
N ASN A 84 -16.83 13.40 -6.19
CA ASN A 84 -17.86 14.40 -5.90
C ASN A 84 -19.26 13.96 -6.35
N LEU A 85 -19.37 12.86 -7.10
CA LEU A 85 -20.64 12.30 -7.52
C LEU A 85 -21.37 11.67 -6.33
N VAL A 86 -22.67 11.94 -6.22
CA VAL A 86 -23.54 11.30 -5.23
C VAL A 86 -23.94 9.91 -5.70
N GLY A 87 -24.10 8.96 -4.78
CA GLY A 87 -24.61 7.62 -5.06
C GLY A 87 -24.04 6.58 -4.11
N ASP A 88 -24.53 5.37 -4.23
CA ASP A 88 -24.03 4.24 -3.43
C ASP A 88 -22.57 3.91 -3.76
N GLY A 89 -21.81 3.53 -2.73
CA GLY A 89 -20.37 3.28 -2.82
C GLY A 89 -19.53 4.51 -3.18
N ARG A 90 -20.07 5.73 -3.12
CA ARG A 90 -19.37 6.98 -3.46
C ARG A 90 -19.25 7.87 -2.24
N VAL A 91 -18.08 8.44 -2.02
CA VAL A 91 -17.84 9.36 -0.91
C VAL A 91 -17.01 10.54 -1.40
N ASN A 92 -17.42 11.74 -1.01
CA ASN A 92 -16.64 12.93 -1.28
C ASN A 92 -15.30 12.87 -0.51
N PRO A 93 -14.15 13.08 -1.16
CA PRO A 93 -12.83 13.04 -0.52
C PRO A 93 -12.62 14.08 0.60
N THR A 94 -13.45 15.13 0.66
CA THR A 94 -13.45 16.13 1.75
C THR A 94 -14.27 15.69 2.97
N ALA A 95 -15.12 14.66 2.81
CA ALA A 95 -15.96 14.12 3.88
C ALA A 95 -15.18 13.13 4.77
N ILE A 96 -14.05 13.57 5.33
CA ILE A 96 -13.10 12.76 6.11
C ILE A 96 -13.81 11.98 7.23
N GLY A 97 -14.79 12.58 7.90
CA GLY A 97 -15.55 11.91 8.97
C GLY A 97 -16.36 10.70 8.46
N ILE A 98 -16.92 10.78 7.26
CA ILE A 98 -17.64 9.66 6.63
C ILE A 98 -16.65 8.57 6.25
N LEU A 99 -15.52 8.92 5.64
CA LEU A 99 -14.48 7.96 5.27
C LEU A 99 -13.95 7.20 6.51
N MET A 100 -13.62 7.91 7.58
CA MET A 100 -13.20 7.31 8.84
C MET A 100 -14.28 6.39 9.42
N SER A 101 -15.54 6.81 9.40
CA SER A 101 -16.66 5.98 9.88
C SER A 101 -16.85 4.70 9.05
N GLN A 102 -16.67 4.78 7.72
CA GLN A 102 -16.75 3.62 6.83
C GLN A 102 -15.61 2.63 7.07
N VAL A 103 -14.38 3.11 7.28
CA VAL A 103 -13.23 2.27 7.63
C VAL A 103 -13.43 1.62 8.99
N ARG A 104 -13.82 2.41 10.00
CA ARG A 104 -14.14 1.92 11.34
C ARG A 104 -15.18 0.81 11.31
N SER A 105 -16.32 1.08 10.69
CA SER A 105 -17.41 0.11 10.59
C SER A 105 -16.98 -1.14 9.82
N PHE A 106 -16.06 -1.03 8.85
CA PHE A 106 -15.56 -2.19 8.15
C PHE A 106 -14.65 -3.05 9.05
N ILE A 107 -13.65 -2.43 9.67
CA ILE A 107 -12.67 -3.10 10.55
C ILE A 107 -13.35 -3.75 11.76
N GLU A 108 -14.26 -3.04 12.44
CA GLU A 108 -14.90 -3.53 13.67
C GLU A 108 -15.87 -4.70 13.43
N ASN A 109 -16.37 -4.88 12.20
CA ASN A 109 -17.32 -5.95 11.86
C ASN A 109 -16.68 -7.14 11.14
N GLN A 110 -15.40 -7.07 10.78
CA GLN A 110 -14.74 -8.10 9.99
C GLN A 110 -13.51 -8.63 10.73
N PRO A 111 -13.48 -9.92 11.13
CA PRO A 111 -12.27 -10.51 11.66
C PRO A 111 -11.21 -10.54 10.55
N LYS A 112 -9.98 -10.12 10.86
CA LYS A 112 -8.83 -10.07 9.92
C LYS A 112 -9.16 -9.27 8.66
N SER A 113 -8.87 -7.98 8.70
CA SER A 113 -9.19 -7.07 7.60
C SER A 113 -7.96 -6.40 7.01
N VAL A 114 -8.02 -6.13 5.70
CA VAL A 114 -7.03 -5.33 4.97
C VAL A 114 -7.75 -4.14 4.35
N VAL A 115 -7.21 -2.94 4.56
CA VAL A 115 -7.74 -1.69 4.01
C VAL A 115 -6.67 -1.06 3.14
N MET A 116 -7.05 -0.58 1.96
CA MET A 116 -6.18 0.20 1.10
C MET A 116 -6.74 1.60 0.83
N ILE A 117 -5.86 2.60 0.87
CA ILE A 117 -6.17 4.00 0.55
C ILE A 117 -5.40 4.41 -0.70
N ASP A 118 -5.95 4.07 -1.86
CA ASP A 118 -5.43 4.41 -3.17
C ASP A 118 -5.94 5.80 -3.62
N GLY A 119 -5.35 6.83 -3.05
CA GLY A 119 -5.74 8.22 -3.32
C GLY A 119 -5.49 9.18 -2.17
N LEU A 120 -4.60 8.85 -1.24
CA LEU A 120 -4.26 9.73 -0.12
C LEU A 120 -3.78 11.11 -0.63
N GLU A 121 -2.98 11.15 -1.69
CA GLU A 121 -2.47 12.40 -2.28
C GLU A 121 -3.62 13.27 -2.80
N TYR A 122 -4.64 12.64 -3.38
CA TYR A 122 -5.84 13.36 -3.81
C TYR A 122 -6.62 13.91 -2.63
N MET A 123 -6.78 13.12 -1.56
CA MET A 123 -7.39 13.61 -0.33
C MET A 123 -6.58 14.77 0.27
N ILE A 124 -5.24 14.72 0.27
CA ILE A 124 -4.36 15.81 0.70
C ILE A 124 -4.57 17.04 -0.18
N SER A 125 -4.66 16.91 -1.50
CA SER A 125 -4.87 18.06 -2.39
C SER A 125 -6.19 18.81 -2.18
N LEU A 126 -7.17 18.15 -1.53
CA LEU A 126 -8.52 18.69 -1.30
C LEU A 126 -8.78 19.04 0.17
N ASN A 127 -7.86 18.72 1.06
CA ASN A 127 -7.98 18.97 2.50
C ASN A 127 -6.70 19.65 3.01
N THR A 128 -6.69 20.15 4.25
CA THR A 128 -5.42 20.60 4.83
C THR A 128 -4.57 19.40 5.21
N TYR A 129 -3.25 19.52 5.04
CA TYR A 129 -2.31 18.46 5.42
C TYR A 129 -2.47 18.04 6.88
N ASP A 130 -2.59 18.99 7.81
CA ASP A 130 -2.78 18.69 9.24
C ASP A 130 -4.01 17.82 9.50
N ARG A 131 -5.11 18.03 8.78
CA ARG A 131 -6.32 17.19 8.90
C ARG A 131 -6.07 15.79 8.38
N MET A 132 -5.30 15.66 7.30
CA MET A 132 -4.94 14.36 6.74
C MET A 132 -3.95 13.60 7.62
N LEU A 133 -3.00 14.29 8.24
CA LEU A 133 -2.09 13.69 9.22
C LEU A 133 -2.87 13.16 10.43
N GLN A 134 -3.83 13.92 10.96
CA GLN A 134 -4.70 13.46 12.05
C GLN A 134 -5.58 12.28 11.64
N PHE A 135 -6.11 12.28 10.40
CA PHE A 135 -6.84 11.15 9.85
C PHE A 135 -5.98 9.89 9.79
N MET A 136 -4.73 10.01 9.32
CA MET A 136 -3.78 8.89 9.27
C MET A 136 -3.42 8.37 10.66
N HIS A 137 -3.24 9.25 11.65
CA HIS A 137 -3.01 8.84 13.04
C HIS A 137 -4.21 8.03 13.60
N GLN A 138 -5.43 8.52 13.40
CA GLN A 138 -6.64 7.81 13.84
C GLN A 138 -6.82 6.47 13.13
N LEU A 139 -6.51 6.39 11.84
CA LEU A 139 -6.55 5.14 11.08
C LEU A 139 -5.54 4.14 11.61
N ARG A 140 -4.32 4.58 11.87
CA ARG A 140 -3.29 3.72 12.46
C ARG A 140 -3.74 3.14 13.78
N ASP A 141 -4.25 3.97 14.69
CA ASP A 141 -4.70 3.50 16.00
C ASP A 141 -5.81 2.47 15.87
N LEU A 142 -6.74 2.69 14.94
CA LEU A 142 -7.82 1.74 14.62
C LEU A 142 -7.27 0.41 14.08
N VAL A 143 -6.32 0.46 13.15
CA VAL A 143 -5.72 -0.71 12.50
C VAL A 143 -4.93 -1.55 13.49
N VAL A 144 -4.05 -0.91 14.28
CA VAL A 144 -3.22 -1.56 15.29
C VAL A 144 -4.09 -2.24 16.36
N THR A 145 -5.12 -1.54 16.86
CA THR A 145 -5.99 -2.06 17.94
C THR A 145 -6.83 -3.26 17.50
N ASN A 146 -7.13 -3.38 16.21
CA ASN A 146 -7.96 -4.45 15.67
C ASN A 146 -7.15 -5.50 14.88
N GLU A 147 -5.82 -5.52 15.05
CA GLU A 147 -4.91 -6.43 14.34
C GLU A 147 -5.20 -6.50 12.83
N SER A 148 -5.55 -5.36 12.23
CA SER A 148 -5.86 -5.25 10.80
C SER A 148 -4.64 -4.76 10.03
N ILE A 149 -4.75 -4.68 8.72
CA ILE A 149 -3.66 -4.24 7.83
C ILE A 149 -4.11 -2.99 7.09
N LEU A 150 -3.25 -1.98 7.01
CA LEU A 150 -3.48 -0.80 6.18
C LEU A 150 -2.34 -0.66 5.17
N VAL A 151 -2.71 -0.48 3.90
CA VAL A 151 -1.77 -0.24 2.80
C VAL A 151 -2.09 1.12 2.17
N VAL A 152 -1.09 1.97 2.03
CA VAL A 152 -1.24 3.32 1.48
C VAL A 152 -0.18 3.54 0.41
N PRO A 153 -0.50 3.38 -0.88
CA PRO A 153 0.37 3.85 -1.94
C PRO A 153 0.48 5.38 -1.89
N MET A 154 1.68 5.91 -2.07
CA MET A 154 1.92 7.34 -2.19
C MET A 154 3.12 7.63 -3.09
N ASP A 155 2.99 8.58 -4.01
CA ASP A 155 4.15 9.16 -4.69
C ASP A 155 4.80 10.23 -3.78
N PRO A 156 6.02 10.00 -3.25
CA PRO A 156 6.65 10.92 -2.28
C PRO A 156 6.90 12.32 -2.85
N ARG A 157 6.89 12.49 -4.19
CA ARG A 157 7.09 13.79 -4.86
C ARG A 157 5.87 14.71 -4.80
N THR A 158 4.73 14.20 -4.32
CA THR A 158 3.46 14.95 -4.29
C THR A 158 3.27 15.76 -3.00
N VAL A 159 4.14 15.54 -2.01
CA VAL A 159 4.15 16.20 -0.71
C VAL A 159 5.52 16.81 -0.46
N THR A 160 5.62 17.76 0.48
CA THR A 160 6.92 18.29 0.89
C THR A 160 7.69 17.27 1.72
N GLU A 161 9.02 17.39 1.78
CA GLU A 161 9.88 16.51 2.60
C GLU A 161 9.45 16.48 4.07
N ARG A 162 9.02 17.63 4.62
CA ARG A 162 8.52 17.72 5.99
C ARG A 162 7.22 16.94 6.16
N GLU A 163 6.29 17.08 5.23
CA GLU A 163 5.00 16.38 5.26
C GLU A 163 5.17 14.88 5.10
N LEU A 164 6.08 14.45 4.23
CA LEU A 164 6.41 13.04 4.06
C LEU A 164 7.02 12.46 5.35
N ALA A 165 8.05 13.09 5.90
CA ALA A 165 8.71 12.63 7.12
C ALA A 165 7.76 12.53 8.33
N LEU A 166 6.77 13.42 8.40
CA LEU A 166 5.74 13.37 9.44
C LEU A 166 4.75 12.21 9.24
N LEU A 167 4.40 11.88 7.99
CA LEU A 167 3.58 10.71 7.67
C LEU A 167 4.35 9.41 7.99
N GLU A 168 5.59 9.29 7.54
CA GLU A 168 6.44 8.09 7.70
C GLU A 168 6.72 7.73 9.17
N ARG A 169 6.79 8.74 10.05
CA ARG A 169 7.26 8.58 11.44
C ARG A 169 6.62 7.42 12.23
N ASN A 170 5.38 7.04 11.89
CA ASN A 170 4.63 6.01 12.60
C ASN A 170 4.17 4.85 11.70
N LEU A 171 4.67 4.78 10.47
CA LEU A 171 4.27 3.82 9.44
C LEU A 171 5.48 2.97 9.02
N GLU A 172 5.23 1.76 8.56
CA GLU A 172 6.26 0.93 7.94
C GLU A 172 6.42 1.36 6.48
N VAL A 173 7.58 1.91 6.13
CA VAL A 173 7.85 2.42 4.79
C VAL A 173 8.36 1.29 3.89
N LEU A 174 7.66 1.06 2.77
CA LEU A 174 8.06 0.11 1.74
C LEU A 174 8.38 0.85 0.45
N VAL A 175 9.58 0.61 -0.09
CA VAL A 175 9.97 1.11 -1.40
C VAL A 175 10.06 -0.10 -2.34
N PRO A 176 9.27 -0.17 -3.42
CA PRO A 176 9.42 -1.23 -4.41
C PRO A 176 10.86 -1.20 -4.93
N ARG A 177 11.52 -2.36 -4.91
CA ARG A 177 12.77 -2.48 -5.65
C ARG A 177 12.41 -2.33 -7.12
N VAL A 178 13.05 -1.37 -7.78
CA VAL A 178 13.12 -1.40 -9.23
C VAL A 178 13.96 -2.64 -9.54
N ASP A 179 13.32 -3.79 -9.68
CA ASP A 179 13.93 -4.89 -10.43
C ASP A 179 14.38 -4.25 -11.72
N ALA A 180 15.71 -4.24 -11.92
CA ALA A 180 16.39 -3.52 -12.97
C ALA A 180 15.49 -3.48 -14.20
N GLU A 181 15.08 -2.28 -14.61
CA GLU A 181 14.57 -2.06 -15.96
C GLU A 181 15.44 -2.93 -16.86
N LEU A 182 14.83 -3.95 -17.48
CA LEU A 182 15.49 -4.80 -18.46
C LEU A 182 16.34 -3.85 -19.28
N THR A 183 17.65 -3.99 -19.17
CA THR A 183 18.60 -3.16 -19.87
C THR A 183 18.17 -3.20 -21.32
N GLU A 184 17.50 -2.15 -21.80
CA GLU A 184 17.45 -1.86 -23.21
C GLU A 184 18.88 -1.46 -23.53
N GLU A 185 19.77 -2.47 -23.62
CA GLU A 185 21.03 -2.29 -24.30
C GLU A 185 20.64 -1.73 -25.67
N PRO A 186 21.13 -0.53 -26.04
CA PRO A 186 20.79 0.04 -27.31
C PRO A 186 21.14 -0.98 -28.39
N MET A 187 20.17 -1.36 -29.23
CA MET A 187 20.32 -2.36 -30.30
C MET A 187 21.42 -2.01 -31.32
N ILE A 188 21.99 -0.81 -31.23
CA ILE A 188 23.03 -0.28 -32.08
C ILE A 188 24.18 0.15 -31.19
N ASN A 189 25.30 -0.56 -31.28
CA ASN A 189 26.55 -0.07 -30.73
C ASN A 189 27.02 1.11 -31.60
N ALA A 190 26.86 2.34 -31.10
CA ALA A 190 27.24 3.56 -31.83
C ALA A 190 28.75 3.66 -32.13
N ALA A 191 29.60 2.81 -31.53
CA ALA A 191 31.03 2.74 -31.83
C ALA A 191 31.38 1.75 -32.96
N THR A 192 30.53 0.76 -33.26
CA THR A 192 30.85 -0.30 -34.24
C THR A 192 29.81 -0.50 -35.34
N GLY A 193 28.60 0.07 -35.22
CA GLY A 193 27.53 -0.07 -36.23
C GLY A 193 26.96 -1.48 -36.36
N GLU A 194 27.30 -2.41 -35.46
CA GLU A 194 26.78 -3.77 -35.48
C GLU A 194 25.37 -3.84 -34.89
N ILE A 195 24.45 -4.44 -35.66
CA ILE A 195 23.10 -4.81 -35.20
C ILE A 195 23.18 -6.25 -34.68
N ARG A 196 22.89 -6.47 -33.40
CA ARG A 196 22.76 -7.82 -32.84
C ARG A 196 21.34 -8.33 -33.08
N LEU A 197 21.21 -9.33 -33.95
CA LEU A 197 19.96 -10.05 -34.16
C LEU A 197 19.71 -11.00 -32.99
N LEU A 198 18.51 -10.96 -32.41
CA LEU A 198 18.07 -11.94 -31.42
C LEU A 198 18.02 -13.32 -32.07
N ASN A 199 18.77 -14.28 -31.52
CA ASN A 199 18.62 -15.69 -31.87
C ASN A 199 17.24 -16.15 -31.41
N VAL A 200 16.28 -16.13 -32.33
CA VAL A 200 14.99 -16.81 -32.15
C VAL A 200 15.27 -18.31 -32.28
N GLY A 201 15.38 -18.99 -31.15
CA GLY A 201 15.46 -20.45 -31.09
C GLY A 201 14.31 -21.07 -31.87
N HIS A 202 14.66 -21.92 -32.84
CA HIS A 202 13.71 -22.74 -33.59
C HIS A 202 13.25 -23.93 -32.73
N ARG A 203 11.92 -24.02 -32.58
CA ARG A 203 11.07 -25.18 -32.21
C ARG A 203 11.26 -25.84 -30.84
#